data_AF-A0ABD3LZI2-F1
#
_entry.id   AF-A0ABD3LZI2-F1
#
_cell.length_a   1.000
_cell.length_b   1.000
_cell.length_c   1.000
_cell.angle_alpha   90.00
_cell.angle_beta   90.00
_cell.angle_gamma   90.00
#
_symmetry.space_group_name_H-M   'P 1'
#
loop_
_entity.id
_entity.type
_entity.pdbx_description
1 polymer ?
#
loop_
_entity_poly.entity_id
_entity_poly.type
_entity_poly.pdbx_seq_one_letter_code
_entity_poly.pdbx_strand_id
1 'polypeptide(L)'
;MDGASMDNIHRAAMKMRLSDSPVKTTSNTSNPKGTLYVTVGPQCAGKTTILKHIFGKSFHKNEEGCSELSKEMAYASGIDITIDDQELVYVPVPTDYFLQSSTSNVESGDGASHLPRNQVFYEKSIEERIRDPSNEELTLVLQRLRGIISAEEFAMRLSGDKDIDTAATDSVSAREDLISAAEHIIRQQLFHRKEESDDQVPSEPLPKVIELFIVESVFRPRPLELMQKMTNELSNSTHKTSSSVEALSAIDQAQHLLKIYATNSLIHSPMASISWGNTNTRPREFQAALEAASLSGRPVEFIAFGGMEACNMIRDHVSRREYRKRHGNKEISVDDYNDEIHGKRCLPKVDRRTLYVRNLQRFLETGRYIPSIAINDAMIRVESMLAQAVAEAIKKEYPVEKDDIEKERFCAKFQLDFELAKLAGYHMNADRTVSPTKQCNESSPNNKRYQSRRQDDQNPQRAGRYQGKRSYYGGGNVGSRLLMSMC
;
A
#
# COMPACT_ATOMS: atom_id res chain seq x y z
N MET A 1 -36.98 -29.41 76.22
CA MET A 1 -36.77 -30.07 74.92
C MET A 1 -37.13 -29.07 73.85
N ASP A 2 -36.24 -28.97 72.87
CA ASP A 2 -35.97 -27.80 72.05
C ASP A 2 -37.10 -27.29 71.16
N GLY A 3 -36.98 -26.02 70.79
CA GLY A 3 -37.49 -25.51 69.51
C GLY A 3 -38.43 -24.31 69.59
N ALA A 4 -37.97 -23.19 70.14
CA ALA A 4 -38.63 -21.90 69.96
C ALA A 4 -38.17 -21.23 68.66
N SER A 5 -39.10 -20.68 67.87
CA SER A 5 -38.79 -19.66 66.88
C SER A 5 -39.96 -18.68 66.81
N MET A 6 -39.73 -17.47 67.30
CA MET A 6 -40.58 -16.31 67.06
C MET A 6 -39.68 -15.08 66.88
N ASP A 7 -39.89 -14.44 65.74
CA ASP A 7 -39.97 -13.00 65.51
C ASP A 7 -38.78 -12.03 65.65
N ASN A 8 -38.87 -11.07 64.72
CA ASN A 8 -38.42 -9.66 64.75
C ASN A 8 -37.02 -9.34 64.20
N ILE A 9 -36.95 -8.68 63.04
CA ILE A 9 -37.15 -7.23 62.78
C ILE A 9 -35.93 -6.39 63.16
N HIS A 10 -35.36 -5.78 62.11
CA HIS A 10 -34.59 -4.52 62.03
C HIS A 10 -33.32 -4.28 62.87
N ARG A 11 -32.21 -4.22 62.11
CA ARG A 11 -31.39 -3.02 61.82
C ARG A 11 -30.18 -2.71 62.74
N ALA A 12 -29.04 -2.59 62.03
CA ALA A 12 -27.86 -1.75 62.25
C ALA A 12 -26.69 -2.23 63.15
N ALA A 13 -25.66 -2.70 62.44
CA ALA A 13 -24.33 -2.07 62.34
C ALA A 13 -23.26 -2.28 63.43
N MET A 14 -22.07 -2.63 62.90
CA MET A 14 -20.68 -2.38 63.33
C MET A 14 -19.81 -3.52 63.89
N LYS A 15 -18.60 -3.59 63.28
CA LYS A 15 -17.34 -4.31 63.59
C LYS A 15 -17.29 -5.78 63.13
N MET A 16 -16.32 -6.27 62.34
CA MET A 16 -14.89 -5.94 62.11
C MET A 16 -14.50 -6.30 60.65
N ARG A 17 -13.89 -5.42 59.84
CA ARG A 17 -12.44 -5.24 59.52
C ARG A 17 -11.63 -6.48 59.04
N LEU A 18 -11.25 -6.41 57.74
CA LEU A 18 -10.00 -6.82 57.03
C LEU A 18 -9.79 -8.34 56.83
N SER A 19 -9.50 -8.88 55.64
CA SER A 19 -8.70 -8.41 54.48
C SER A 19 -9.25 -8.97 53.15
N ASP A 20 -9.65 -8.15 52.17
CA ASP A 20 -8.85 -7.56 51.07
C ASP A 20 -8.36 -8.54 49.98
N SER A 21 -9.18 -8.69 48.94
CA SER A 21 -8.78 -8.52 47.52
C SER A 21 -10.05 -8.41 46.67
N PRO A 22 -10.41 -7.24 46.11
CA PRO A 22 -11.50 -7.18 45.15
C PRO A 22 -11.01 -7.77 43.83
N VAL A 23 -11.72 -8.80 43.36
CA VAL A 23 -11.66 -9.23 41.95
C VAL A 23 -12.05 -8.01 41.12
N LYS A 24 -11.05 -7.37 40.53
CA LYS A 24 -11.21 -6.34 39.50
C LYS A 24 -11.87 -6.99 38.28
N THR A 25 -13.18 -6.95 38.20
CA THR A 25 -13.88 -6.89 36.92
C THR A 25 -13.66 -5.49 36.35
N THR A 26 -12.46 -5.25 35.82
CA THR A 26 -12.25 -4.15 34.87
C THR A 26 -12.93 -4.56 33.58
N SER A 27 -14.19 -4.18 33.41
CA SER A 27 -14.69 -3.88 32.07
C SER A 27 -13.79 -2.79 31.52
N ASN A 28 -12.79 -3.16 30.72
CA ASN A 28 -11.95 -2.24 29.98
C ASN A 28 -12.84 -1.54 28.95
N THR A 29 -13.57 -0.51 29.37
CA THR A 29 -14.04 0.53 28.45
C THR A 29 -12.81 1.34 28.05
N SER A 30 -11.95 0.76 27.21
CA SER A 30 -10.87 1.50 26.57
C SER A 30 -11.51 2.57 25.71
N ASN A 31 -11.11 3.83 25.89
CA ASN A 31 -11.52 4.91 24.99
C ASN A 31 -11.39 4.46 23.52
N PRO A 32 -12.38 4.73 22.66
CA PRO A 32 -12.38 4.22 21.30
C PRO A 32 -11.14 4.71 20.56
N LYS A 33 -10.34 3.77 20.05
CA LYS A 33 -9.16 4.08 19.24
C LYS A 33 -9.55 4.28 17.78
N GLY A 34 -8.85 5.18 17.09
CA GLY A 34 -9.06 5.44 15.68
C GLY A 34 -8.67 4.23 14.83
N THR A 35 -9.48 3.95 13.81
CA THR A 35 -9.30 2.83 12.88
C THR A 35 -7.98 2.92 12.13
N LEU A 36 -7.33 1.77 11.97
CA LEU A 36 -6.22 1.57 11.04
C LEU A 36 -6.77 1.02 9.73
N TYR A 37 -6.71 1.82 8.67
CA TYR A 37 -7.13 1.44 7.32
C TYR A 37 -5.99 0.80 6.53
N VAL A 38 -6.28 -0.30 5.85
CA VAL A 38 -5.33 -0.97 4.96
C VAL A 38 -5.89 -0.96 3.54
N THR A 39 -5.24 -0.25 2.62
CA THR A 39 -5.71 -0.24 1.23
C THR A 39 -5.16 -1.43 0.46
N VAL A 40 -6.02 -2.18 -0.24
CA VAL A 40 -5.66 -3.35 -1.04
C VAL A 40 -6.09 -3.10 -2.48
N GLY A 41 -5.16 -3.09 -3.43
CA GLY A 41 -5.52 -2.80 -4.80
C GLY A 41 -4.35 -2.35 -5.68
N PRO A 42 -4.50 -2.48 -7.01
CA PRO A 42 -3.52 -1.99 -7.96
C PRO A 42 -3.35 -0.48 -7.86
N GLN A 43 -2.27 0.03 -8.45
CA GLN A 43 -2.05 1.47 -8.59
C GLN A 43 -3.18 2.07 -9.44
N CYS A 44 -3.47 3.36 -9.22
CA CYS A 44 -4.56 4.09 -9.89
C CYS A 44 -6.00 3.60 -9.59
N ALA A 45 -6.18 2.70 -8.62
CA ALA A 45 -7.50 2.22 -8.20
C ALA A 45 -8.34 3.25 -7.40
N GLY A 46 -7.76 4.40 -7.01
CA GLY A 46 -8.43 5.42 -6.20
C GLY A 46 -8.19 5.33 -4.69
N LYS A 47 -7.15 4.59 -4.26
CA LYS A 47 -6.76 4.39 -2.84
C LYS A 47 -6.61 5.69 -2.06
N THR A 48 -5.77 6.61 -2.54
CA THR A 48 -5.57 7.90 -1.88
C THR A 48 -6.83 8.77 -1.94
N THR A 49 -7.61 8.67 -3.01
CA THR A 49 -8.88 9.41 -3.16
C THR A 49 -9.88 9.00 -2.09
N ILE A 50 -10.10 7.71 -1.87
CA ILE A 50 -11.05 7.25 -0.85
C ILE A 50 -10.55 7.57 0.57
N LEU A 51 -9.25 7.46 0.84
CA LEU A 51 -8.66 7.88 2.12
C LEU A 51 -8.85 9.38 2.38
N LYS A 52 -8.70 10.23 1.36
CA LYS A 52 -9.02 11.67 1.43
C LYS A 52 -10.46 11.92 1.85
N HIS A 53 -11.40 11.15 1.32
CA HIS A 53 -12.81 11.27 1.70
C HIS A 53 -13.06 10.81 3.15
N ILE A 54 -12.37 9.75 3.60
CA ILE A 54 -12.50 9.23 4.96
C ILE A 54 -11.90 10.19 6.00
N PHE A 55 -10.73 10.79 5.72
CA PHE A 55 -10.04 11.68 6.67
C PHE A 55 -10.52 13.14 6.61
N GLY A 56 -11.31 13.51 5.59
CA GLY A 56 -11.80 14.88 5.39
C GLY A 56 -10.76 15.84 4.81
N LYS A 57 -11.10 17.14 4.77
CA LYS A 57 -10.29 18.19 4.11
C LYS A 57 -8.90 18.44 4.72
N SER A 58 -8.61 17.92 5.91
CA SER A 58 -7.31 18.05 6.56
C SER A 58 -6.34 16.94 6.12
N PHE A 59 -6.24 16.71 4.82
CA PHE A 59 -5.32 15.73 4.24
C PHE A 59 -3.95 16.39 4.03
N HIS A 60 -2.96 15.97 4.82
CA HIS A 60 -1.62 16.57 4.98
C HIS A 60 -1.59 17.92 5.72
N LYS A 61 -1.01 17.91 6.93
CA LYS A 61 -0.46 19.12 7.54
C LYS A 61 0.76 19.55 6.73
N ASN A 62 0.64 20.63 5.97
CA ASN A 62 1.75 21.51 5.59
C ASN A 62 1.29 22.95 5.21
N GLU A 63 0.04 23.33 5.51
CA GLU A 63 -0.40 24.72 5.34
C GLU A 63 -0.19 25.50 6.65
N GLU A 64 0.77 26.43 6.60
CA GLU A 64 0.97 27.45 7.62
C GLU A 64 -0.27 28.34 7.72
N GLY A 65 -0.84 28.44 8.93
CA GLY A 65 -1.97 29.32 9.21
C GLY A 65 -3.07 28.66 10.03
N CYS A 66 -2.77 28.18 11.23
CA CYS A 66 -3.79 27.64 12.13
C CYS A 66 -4.18 28.66 13.21
N SER A 67 -5.41 29.19 13.11
CA SER A 67 -6.09 29.92 14.18
C SER A 67 -6.47 28.96 15.33
N GLU A 68 -6.69 29.47 16.55
CA GLU A 68 -6.90 28.63 17.74
C GLU A 68 -8.12 27.67 17.67
N LEU A 69 -9.07 27.92 16.76
CA LEU A 69 -10.21 27.03 16.45
C LEU A 69 -9.84 25.77 15.65
N SER A 70 -8.67 25.72 14.99
CA SER A 70 -8.26 24.55 14.19
C SER A 70 -7.58 23.44 15.01
N LYS A 71 -7.22 23.71 16.28
CA LYS A 71 -6.58 22.71 17.15
C LYS A 71 -7.53 21.57 17.52
N GLU A 72 -8.83 21.83 17.69
CA GLU A 72 -9.84 20.77 17.93
C GLU A 72 -10.10 19.92 16.68
N MET A 73 -10.07 20.51 15.48
CA MET A 73 -10.19 19.76 14.21
C MET A 73 -8.91 18.99 13.82
N ALA A 74 -7.74 19.43 14.29
CA ALA A 74 -6.47 18.72 14.06
C ALA A 74 -6.39 17.37 14.78
N TYR A 75 -7.23 17.11 15.79
CA TYR A 75 -7.36 15.79 16.42
C TYR A 75 -8.18 14.79 15.59
N ALA A 76 -8.85 15.26 14.53
CA ALA A 76 -9.70 14.44 13.66
C ALA A 76 -9.05 14.08 12.31
N SER A 77 -7.91 14.68 11.94
CA SER A 77 -7.26 14.35 10.65
C SER A 77 -6.51 13.03 10.76
N GLY A 78 -6.91 12.03 9.98
CA GLY A 78 -6.13 10.80 9.86
C GLY A 78 -4.80 11.04 9.14
N ILE A 79 -3.85 10.12 9.32
CA ILE A 79 -2.56 10.14 8.61
C ILE A 79 -2.45 8.96 7.65
N ASP A 80 -2.05 9.24 6.40
CA ASP A 80 -1.72 8.22 5.43
C ASP A 80 -0.21 7.99 5.36
N ILE A 81 0.21 6.74 5.52
CA ILE A 81 1.61 6.33 5.51
C ILE A 81 1.83 5.47 4.28
N THR A 82 2.67 5.97 3.37
CA THR A 82 3.05 5.31 2.14
C THR A 82 4.57 5.19 2.02
N ILE A 83 5.03 4.17 1.32
CA ILE A 83 6.43 3.97 0.94
C ILE A 83 6.80 4.99 -0.15
N ASP A 84 5.86 5.31 -1.04
CA ASP A 84 6.05 6.23 -2.16
C ASP A 84 6.40 7.67 -1.71
N ASP A 85 5.98 8.07 -0.51
CA ASP A 85 6.26 9.40 0.05
C ASP A 85 7.59 9.48 0.84
N GLN A 86 8.33 8.37 0.93
CA GLN A 86 9.62 8.38 1.61
C GLN A 86 10.69 9.05 0.74
N GLU A 87 11.59 9.80 1.37
CA GLU A 87 12.69 10.49 0.67
C GLU A 87 13.49 9.52 -0.22
N LEU A 88 13.91 10.04 -1.38
CA LEU A 88 14.69 9.34 -2.41
C LEU A 88 13.98 8.17 -3.09
N VAL A 89 12.71 7.88 -2.81
CA VAL A 89 11.95 6.87 -3.59
C VAL A 89 11.63 7.40 -4.98
N TYR A 90 11.25 8.66 -5.08
CA TYR A 90 11.12 9.40 -6.32
C TYR A 90 12.08 10.59 -6.32
N VAL A 91 12.74 10.81 -7.45
CA VAL A 91 13.64 11.94 -7.66
C VAL A 91 13.15 12.77 -8.84
N PRO A 92 12.89 14.08 -8.65
CA PRO A 92 12.45 14.95 -9.73
C PRO A 92 13.56 15.15 -10.77
N VAL A 93 13.30 14.82 -12.02
CA VAL A 93 14.20 15.02 -13.16
C VAL A 93 13.52 15.78 -14.29
N PRO A 94 14.19 16.70 -14.99
CA PRO A 94 13.58 17.42 -16.11
C PRO A 94 13.10 16.48 -17.21
N THR A 95 11.90 16.73 -17.74
CA THR A 95 11.31 15.89 -18.78
C THR A 95 12.13 15.83 -20.06
N ASP A 96 12.86 16.90 -20.38
CA ASP A 96 13.77 16.94 -21.52
C ASP A 96 14.92 15.92 -21.40
N TYR A 97 15.23 15.42 -20.19
CA TYR A 97 16.24 14.37 -20.05
C TYR A 97 15.85 13.07 -20.77
N PHE A 98 14.54 12.76 -20.83
CA PHE A 98 14.01 11.59 -21.53
C PHE A 98 13.80 11.80 -23.03
N LEU A 99 13.78 13.06 -23.48
CA LEU A 99 13.39 13.43 -24.85
C LEU A 99 14.61 13.80 -25.71
N GLN A 100 15.73 14.18 -25.09
CA GLN A 100 16.96 14.52 -25.81
C GLN A 100 17.76 13.27 -26.18
N SER A 101 17.90 13.04 -27.48
CA SER A 101 18.94 12.18 -28.06
C SER A 101 20.30 12.83 -27.78
N SER A 102 21.01 12.38 -26.75
CA SER A 102 22.40 12.70 -26.39
C SER A 102 23.15 13.64 -27.37
N THR A 103 23.32 14.95 -27.08
CA THR A 103 24.48 15.80 -27.50
C THR A 103 24.34 17.33 -27.32
N SER A 104 23.25 17.91 -26.81
CA SER A 104 23.25 19.36 -26.54
C SER A 104 23.54 19.67 -25.07
N ASN A 105 24.74 20.22 -24.80
CA ASN A 105 25.01 20.98 -23.58
C ASN A 105 24.15 22.25 -23.63
N VAL A 106 22.90 22.16 -23.14
CA VAL A 106 22.08 23.35 -22.93
C VAL A 106 22.46 23.92 -21.58
N GLU A 107 23.27 24.97 -21.59
CA GLU A 107 23.44 25.86 -20.44
C GLU A 107 22.05 26.32 -19.99
N SER A 108 21.68 25.92 -18.78
CA SER A 108 20.36 26.21 -18.21
C SER A 108 20.31 27.69 -17.85
N GLY A 109 19.72 28.48 -18.74
CA GLY A 109 19.44 29.91 -18.55
C GLY A 109 18.18 30.20 -17.72
N ASP A 110 17.67 29.25 -16.96
CA ASP A 110 16.52 29.46 -16.09
C ASP A 110 16.81 28.89 -14.69
N GLY A 111 16.62 29.73 -13.66
CA GLY A 111 17.13 29.54 -12.29
C GLY A 111 16.51 28.41 -11.47
N ALA A 112 16.18 27.27 -12.09
CA ALA A 112 15.74 26.07 -11.39
C ALA A 112 16.96 25.16 -11.13
N SER A 113 17.27 24.96 -9.85
CA SER A 113 18.32 24.05 -9.36
C SER A 113 17.95 22.58 -9.64
N HIS A 114 18.05 22.15 -10.89
CA HIS A 114 17.81 20.77 -11.28
C HIS A 114 19.05 19.90 -11.02
N LEU A 115 18.83 18.65 -10.61
CA LEU A 115 19.90 17.68 -10.39
C LEU A 115 20.60 17.37 -11.72
N PRO A 116 21.93 17.37 -11.75
CA PRO A 116 22.66 17.12 -12.99
C PRO A 116 22.54 15.66 -13.43
N ARG A 117 22.54 15.38 -14.75
CA ARG A 117 22.43 14.02 -15.33
C ARG A 117 23.40 12.99 -14.74
N ASN A 118 24.58 13.44 -14.30
CA ASN A 118 25.62 12.60 -13.72
C ASN A 118 25.47 12.38 -12.20
N GLN A 119 24.46 12.96 -11.55
CA GLN A 119 24.18 12.71 -10.14
C GLN A 119 23.89 11.23 -9.92
N VAL A 120 24.63 10.63 -8.98
CA VAL A 120 24.58 9.19 -8.70
C VAL A 120 23.67 8.90 -7.51
N PHE A 121 22.80 7.89 -7.68
CA PHE A 121 21.99 7.27 -6.64
C PHE A 121 22.22 5.76 -6.68
N TYR A 122 22.73 5.19 -5.58
CA TYR A 122 23.01 3.76 -5.49
C TYR A 122 23.84 3.23 -6.67
N GLU A 123 25.00 3.82 -6.90
CA GLU A 123 25.97 3.43 -7.95
C GLU A 123 25.50 3.67 -9.39
N LYS A 124 24.27 4.16 -9.61
CA LYS A 124 23.73 4.50 -10.93
C LYS A 124 23.43 5.99 -11.04
N SER A 125 23.90 6.61 -12.10
CA SER A 125 23.56 7.99 -12.46
C SER A 125 22.11 8.13 -12.93
N ILE A 126 21.58 9.36 -12.91
CA ILE A 126 20.29 9.67 -13.53
C ILE A 126 20.29 9.26 -15.01
N GLU A 127 21.36 9.55 -15.75
CA GLU A 127 21.48 9.17 -17.17
C GLU A 127 21.38 7.66 -17.40
N GLU A 128 22.11 6.86 -16.59
CA GLU A 128 22.05 5.40 -16.69
C GLU A 128 20.65 4.86 -16.39
N ARG A 129 19.93 5.48 -15.46
CA ARG A 129 18.55 5.09 -15.11
C ARG A 129 17.56 5.44 -16.20
N ILE A 130 17.69 6.62 -16.81
CA ILE A 130 16.82 7.03 -17.93
C ILE A 130 16.98 6.09 -19.12
N ARG A 131 18.22 5.64 -19.40
CA ARG A 131 18.52 4.69 -20.48
C ARG A 131 18.26 3.22 -20.10
N ASP A 132 17.88 2.94 -18.86
CA ASP A 132 17.56 1.59 -18.43
C ASP A 132 16.33 1.08 -19.22
N PRO A 133 16.36 -0.15 -19.77
CA PRO A 133 15.24 -0.70 -20.52
C PRO A 133 13.90 -0.71 -19.76
N SER A 134 13.94 -0.73 -18.42
CA SER A 134 12.73 -0.61 -17.59
C SER A 134 11.98 0.72 -17.76
N ASN A 135 12.64 1.76 -18.28
CA ASN A 135 12.05 3.08 -18.56
C ASN A 135 11.74 3.30 -20.06
N GLU A 136 11.90 2.27 -20.90
CA GLU A 136 11.59 2.36 -22.33
C GLU A 136 10.10 2.68 -22.57
N GLU A 137 9.20 2.02 -21.85
CA GLU A 137 7.75 2.26 -21.97
C GLU A 137 7.39 3.72 -21.62
N LEU A 138 7.95 4.25 -20.52
CA LEU A 138 7.79 5.66 -20.14
C LEU A 138 8.26 6.59 -21.26
N THR A 139 9.43 6.31 -21.83
CA THR A 139 10.00 7.11 -22.92
C THR A 139 9.11 7.10 -24.16
N LEU A 140 8.59 5.93 -24.54
CA LEU A 140 7.66 5.79 -25.66
C LEU A 140 6.34 6.51 -25.42
N VAL A 141 5.77 6.40 -24.21
CA VAL A 141 4.55 7.11 -23.83
C VAL A 141 4.78 8.63 -23.91
N LEU A 142 5.90 9.13 -23.38
CA LEU A 142 6.29 10.54 -23.47
C LEU A 142 6.42 11.01 -24.91
N GLN A 143 7.13 10.26 -25.76
CA GLN A 143 7.28 10.58 -27.17
C GLN A 143 5.93 10.61 -27.90
N ARG A 144 5.04 9.65 -27.58
CA ARG A 144 3.70 9.58 -28.18
C ARG A 144 2.83 10.76 -27.75
N LEU A 145 2.80 11.07 -26.45
CA LEU A 145 2.04 12.20 -25.90
C LEU A 145 2.58 13.55 -26.39
N ARG A 146 3.89 13.69 -26.65
CA ARG A 146 4.48 14.88 -27.28
C ARG A 146 4.18 15.00 -28.77
N GLY A 147 3.70 13.93 -29.41
CA GLY A 147 3.54 13.85 -30.86
C GLY A 147 4.87 13.68 -31.63
N ILE A 148 5.94 13.23 -30.98
CA ILE A 148 7.22 12.91 -31.64
C ILE A 148 7.09 11.66 -32.52
N ILE A 149 6.33 10.67 -32.07
CA ILE A 149 6.09 9.41 -32.79
C ILE A 149 4.60 9.25 -33.16
N SER A 150 4.34 8.61 -34.30
CA SER A 150 2.97 8.32 -34.75
C SER A 150 2.30 7.24 -33.88
N ALA A 151 0.98 7.07 -34.02
CA ALA A 151 0.26 5.99 -33.36
C ALA A 151 0.75 4.62 -33.84
N GLU A 152 1.02 4.47 -35.15
CA GLU A 152 1.55 3.21 -35.69
C GLU A 152 2.95 2.93 -35.16
N GLU A 153 3.82 3.94 -35.13
CA GLU A 153 5.19 3.80 -34.63
C GLU A 153 5.21 3.45 -33.13
N PHE A 154 4.35 4.08 -32.33
CA PHE A 154 4.18 3.77 -30.91
C PHE A 154 3.73 2.31 -30.69
N ALA A 155 2.72 1.86 -31.45
CA ALA A 155 2.23 0.48 -31.37
C ALA A 155 3.31 -0.53 -31.80
N MET A 156 4.06 -0.26 -32.86
CA MET A 156 5.16 -1.11 -33.30
C MET A 156 6.27 -1.21 -32.25
N ARG A 157 6.72 -0.08 -31.69
CA ARG A 157 7.80 -0.06 -30.69
C ARG A 157 7.41 -0.71 -29.37
N LEU A 158 6.19 -0.52 -28.90
CA LEU A 158 5.67 -1.24 -27.71
C LEU A 158 5.57 -2.75 -27.92
N SER A 159 5.35 -3.18 -29.17
CA SER A 159 5.29 -4.60 -29.51
C SER A 159 6.68 -5.26 -29.44
N GLY A 160 7.72 -4.50 -29.77
CA GLY A 160 9.11 -4.96 -29.89
C GLY A 160 9.31 -5.91 -31.09
N ASP A 161 10.57 -6.30 -31.35
CA ASP A 161 10.95 -7.30 -32.38
C ASP A 161 10.53 -8.75 -32.04
N LYS A 162 9.61 -8.94 -31.10
CA LYS A 162 9.18 -10.30 -30.72
C LYS A 162 8.16 -10.80 -31.73
N ASP A 163 8.50 -11.90 -32.41
CA ASP A 163 7.57 -12.65 -33.24
C ASP A 163 6.24 -12.85 -32.52
N ILE A 164 5.16 -12.40 -33.16
CA ILE A 164 3.78 -12.39 -32.68
C ILE A 164 3.36 -13.79 -32.16
N ASP A 165 3.99 -14.85 -32.66
CA ASP A 165 3.66 -16.24 -32.39
C ASP A 165 4.05 -16.75 -30.98
N THR A 166 4.82 -16.01 -30.18
CA THR A 166 5.22 -16.43 -28.82
C THR A 166 4.79 -15.51 -27.68
N ALA A 167 4.06 -14.42 -27.96
CA ALA A 167 3.53 -13.54 -26.92
C ALA A 167 2.27 -14.15 -26.28
N ALA A 168 2.22 -14.20 -24.94
CA ALA A 168 1.00 -14.64 -24.24
C ALA A 168 -0.16 -13.67 -24.54
N THR A 169 -1.36 -14.20 -24.78
CA THR A 169 -2.57 -13.43 -25.17
C THR A 169 -2.85 -12.24 -24.24
N ASP A 170 -2.61 -12.39 -22.93
CA ASP A 170 -2.81 -11.31 -21.96
C ASP A 170 -1.83 -10.12 -22.16
N SER A 171 -0.59 -10.41 -22.57
CA SER A 171 0.41 -9.36 -22.84
C SER A 171 0.07 -8.53 -24.09
N VAL A 172 -0.55 -9.16 -25.09
CA VAL A 172 -1.03 -8.47 -26.30
C VAL A 172 -2.19 -7.54 -25.92
N SER A 173 -3.17 -8.06 -25.18
CA SER A 173 -4.32 -7.27 -24.71
C SER A 173 -3.90 -6.10 -23.79
N ALA A 174 -2.90 -6.29 -22.92
CA ALA A 174 -2.37 -5.22 -22.08
C ALA A 174 -1.72 -4.08 -22.88
N ARG A 175 -1.04 -4.41 -23.99
CA ARG A 175 -0.45 -3.40 -24.89
C ARG A 175 -1.52 -2.62 -25.63
N GLU A 176 -2.52 -3.31 -26.16
CA GLU A 176 -3.66 -2.69 -26.84
C GLU A 176 -4.41 -1.74 -25.91
N ASP A 177 -4.61 -2.13 -24.65
CA ASP A 177 -5.22 -1.27 -23.64
C ASP A 177 -4.38 -0.01 -23.37
N LEU A 178 -3.05 -0.12 -23.31
CA LEU A 178 -2.15 1.04 -23.12
C LEU A 178 -2.19 2.00 -24.31
N ILE A 179 -2.15 1.46 -25.54
CA ILE A 179 -2.29 2.25 -26.77
C ILE A 179 -3.63 2.97 -26.76
N SER A 180 -4.71 2.25 -26.48
CA SER A 180 -6.06 2.78 -26.41
C SER A 180 -6.23 3.84 -25.32
N ALA A 181 -5.52 3.71 -24.19
CA ALA A 181 -5.47 4.72 -23.14
C ALA A 181 -4.70 5.98 -23.57
N ALA A 182 -3.53 5.84 -24.20
CA ALA A 182 -2.76 6.97 -24.70
C ALA A 182 -3.54 7.79 -25.74
N GLU A 183 -4.21 7.12 -26.69
CA GLU A 183 -5.05 7.79 -27.68
C GLU A 183 -6.28 8.47 -27.05
N HIS A 184 -6.81 7.91 -25.96
CA HIS A 184 -7.89 8.54 -25.22
C HIS A 184 -7.46 9.87 -24.60
N ILE A 185 -6.27 9.92 -23.98
CA ILE A 185 -5.70 11.15 -23.41
C ILE A 185 -5.45 12.20 -24.48
N ILE A 186 -4.82 11.81 -25.60
CA ILE A 186 -4.55 12.73 -26.72
C ILE A 186 -5.87 13.31 -27.25
N ARG A 187 -6.91 12.49 -27.42
CA ARG A 187 -8.23 12.97 -27.84
C ARG A 187 -8.84 13.94 -26.83
N GLN A 188 -8.79 13.64 -25.53
CA GLN A 188 -9.31 14.55 -24.50
C GLN A 188 -8.64 15.92 -24.59
N GLN A 189 -7.31 15.96 -24.73
CA GLN A 189 -6.56 17.20 -24.91
C GLN A 189 -6.95 17.95 -26.20
N LEU A 190 -7.23 17.22 -27.29
CA LEU A 190 -7.70 17.80 -28.55
C LEU A 190 -9.17 18.26 -28.53
N PHE A 191 -10.02 17.70 -27.65
CA PHE A 191 -11.42 18.12 -27.53
C PHE A 191 -11.55 19.40 -26.70
N HIS A 192 -10.82 19.52 -25.59
CA HIS A 192 -10.76 20.77 -24.82
C HIS A 192 -10.22 21.96 -25.66
N ARG A 193 -9.43 21.68 -26.70
CA ARG A 193 -8.93 22.65 -27.69
C ARG A 193 -10.01 23.31 -28.57
N LYS A 194 -11.15 22.65 -28.83
CA LYS A 194 -12.17 23.20 -29.76
C LYS A 194 -13.11 24.23 -29.11
N GLU A 195 -13.11 24.34 -27.79
CA GLU A 195 -13.97 25.26 -27.05
C GLU A 195 -13.24 26.56 -26.63
N GLU A 196 -11.91 26.58 -26.62
CA GLU A 196 -11.09 27.77 -26.33
C GLU A 196 -10.54 28.41 -27.63
N SER A 197 -10.65 29.74 -27.73
CA SER A 197 -10.47 30.56 -28.93
C SER A 197 -9.14 30.42 -29.71
N ASP A 198 -9.24 30.64 -31.01
CA ASP A 198 -8.35 30.28 -32.13
C ASP A 198 -6.99 31.01 -32.26
N ASP A 199 -6.41 31.61 -31.21
CA ASP A 199 -5.21 32.47 -31.41
C ASP A 199 -4.05 32.31 -30.42
N GLN A 200 -4.06 31.33 -29.52
CA GLN A 200 -2.86 30.96 -28.76
C GLN A 200 -2.76 29.44 -28.60
N VAL A 201 -1.66 28.86 -29.07
CA VAL A 201 -1.27 27.50 -28.66
C VAL A 201 -0.92 27.56 -27.18
N PRO A 202 -1.54 26.71 -26.35
CA PRO A 202 -0.69 25.83 -25.57
C PRO A 202 -1.15 24.39 -25.58
N SER A 203 -0.21 23.49 -25.91
CA SER A 203 -0.12 22.17 -25.28
C SER A 203 -0.46 22.29 -23.79
N GLU A 204 -1.29 21.43 -23.21
CA GLU A 204 -0.96 21.06 -21.83
C GLU A 204 0.42 20.43 -21.92
N PRO A 205 1.46 21.12 -21.45
CA PRO A 205 2.80 20.63 -21.66
C PRO A 205 2.89 19.32 -20.90
N LEU A 206 3.58 18.35 -21.48
CA LEU A 206 4.12 17.25 -20.69
C LEU A 206 4.62 17.77 -19.33
N PRO A 207 4.52 16.96 -18.26
CA PRO A 207 4.93 17.42 -16.94
C PRO A 207 6.34 18.02 -17.05
N LYS A 208 6.61 19.17 -16.42
CA LYS A 208 7.94 19.81 -16.52
C LYS A 208 9.04 18.91 -15.98
N VAL A 209 8.67 18.09 -15.01
CA VAL A 209 9.53 17.18 -14.26
C VAL A 209 8.87 15.81 -14.24
N ILE A 210 9.67 14.77 -14.42
CA ILE A 210 9.30 13.38 -14.20
C ILE A 210 9.83 12.97 -12.83
N GLU A 211 9.00 12.29 -12.06
CA GLU A 211 9.39 11.70 -10.79
C GLU A 211 10.02 10.33 -11.07
N LEU A 212 11.36 10.29 -11.19
CA LEU A 212 12.10 9.08 -11.50
C LEU A 212 12.13 8.14 -10.30
N PHE A 213 11.62 6.92 -10.48
CA PHE A 213 11.58 5.91 -9.42
C PHE A 213 12.96 5.29 -9.15
N ILE A 214 13.38 5.29 -7.89
CA ILE A 214 14.65 4.72 -7.43
C ILE A 214 14.35 3.45 -6.63
N VAL A 215 14.23 2.32 -7.34
CA VAL A 215 13.88 1.02 -6.74
C VAL A 215 14.81 0.61 -5.59
N GLU A 216 16.10 0.93 -5.68
CA GLU A 216 17.06 0.60 -4.63
C GLU A 216 16.75 1.31 -3.30
N SER A 217 16.16 2.51 -3.35
CA SER A 217 15.74 3.27 -2.17
C SER A 217 14.69 2.53 -1.34
N VAL A 218 13.86 1.71 -1.99
CA VAL A 218 12.83 0.93 -1.32
C VAL A 218 13.42 -0.11 -0.38
N PHE A 219 14.53 -0.75 -0.78
CA PHE A 219 15.05 -1.95 -0.11
C PHE A 219 16.44 -1.79 0.52
N ARG A 220 17.20 -0.76 0.13
CA ARG A 220 18.55 -0.52 0.63
C ARG A 220 18.57 0.69 1.56
N PRO A 221 19.39 0.65 2.62
CA PRO A 221 19.74 1.83 3.43
C PRO A 221 19.94 3.08 2.58
N ARG A 222 19.25 4.17 2.92
CA ARG A 222 19.35 5.42 2.16
C ARG A 222 20.65 6.16 2.47
N PRO A 223 21.42 6.61 1.44
CA PRO A 223 22.67 7.30 1.68
C PRO A 223 22.44 8.62 2.43
N LEU A 224 22.91 8.68 3.68
CA LEU A 224 22.70 9.83 4.56
C LEU A 224 23.25 11.14 3.98
N GLU A 225 24.40 11.06 3.30
CA GLU A 225 25.02 12.21 2.63
C GLU A 225 24.11 12.77 1.52
N LEU A 226 23.45 11.90 0.75
CA LEU A 226 22.51 12.32 -0.29
C LEU A 226 21.23 12.92 0.29
N MET A 227 20.70 12.30 1.35
CA MET A 227 19.54 12.84 2.07
C MET A 227 19.87 14.24 2.61
N GLN A 228 20.99 14.40 3.32
CA GLN A 228 21.43 15.68 3.86
C GLN A 228 21.68 16.73 2.78
N LYS A 229 22.32 16.34 1.66
CA LYS A 229 22.55 17.23 0.52
C LYS A 229 21.24 17.70 -0.09
N MET A 230 20.28 16.80 -0.32
CA MET A 230 18.96 17.17 -0.82
C MET A 230 18.19 18.04 0.16
N THR A 231 18.22 17.73 1.47
CA THR A 231 17.59 18.60 2.47
C THR A 231 18.21 20.00 2.42
N ASN A 232 19.53 20.12 2.34
CA ASN A 232 20.21 21.42 2.31
C ASN A 232 20.01 22.19 0.99
N GLU A 233 19.91 21.51 -0.16
CA GLU A 233 19.64 22.12 -1.47
C GLU A 233 18.16 22.55 -1.61
N LEU A 234 17.23 21.87 -0.91
CA LEU A 234 15.80 22.13 -0.98
C LEU A 234 15.26 22.96 0.21
N SER A 235 16.03 23.18 1.29
CA SER A 235 15.59 23.92 2.47
C SER A 235 16.26 25.29 2.64
N ASN A 236 15.47 26.33 2.32
CA ASN A 236 15.45 27.60 3.06
C ASN A 236 14.32 27.60 4.13
N SER A 237 13.73 26.44 4.44
CA SER A 237 12.61 26.33 5.39
C SER A 237 12.96 25.46 6.59
N THR A 238 12.74 26.06 7.76
CA THR A 238 12.93 25.55 9.12
C THR A 238 12.07 24.32 9.41
N HIS A 239 12.71 23.17 9.65
CA HIS A 239 12.47 22.31 10.83
C HIS A 239 13.46 21.13 10.82
N LYS A 240 14.56 21.27 11.58
CA LYS A 240 15.44 20.16 11.93
C LYS A 240 14.83 19.39 13.09
N THR A 241 14.09 18.32 12.83
CA THR A 241 13.81 17.32 13.86
C THR A 241 14.97 16.35 13.94
N SER A 242 15.80 16.51 14.97
CA SER A 242 16.89 15.61 15.31
C SER A 242 16.34 14.30 15.89
N SER A 243 15.90 13.38 15.03
CA SER A 243 15.85 11.95 15.38
C SER A 243 17.04 11.29 14.71
N SER A 244 17.78 10.45 15.43
CA SER A 244 18.92 9.69 14.90
C SER A 244 18.59 9.11 13.52
N VAL A 245 19.18 9.69 12.47
CA VAL A 245 18.91 9.28 11.10
C VAL A 245 19.70 7.99 10.86
N GLU A 246 19.19 6.88 11.38
CA GLU A 246 19.63 5.57 10.91
C GLU A 246 19.32 5.51 9.41
N ALA A 247 20.28 5.01 8.64
CA ALA A 247 20.14 4.82 7.20
C ALA A 247 19.14 3.69 6.93
N LEU A 248 17.85 3.92 7.18
CA LEU A 248 16.79 2.96 6.90
C LEU A 248 16.46 2.99 5.41
N SER A 249 16.08 1.83 4.87
CA SER A 249 15.40 1.76 3.58
C SER A 249 14.04 2.47 3.67
N ALA A 250 13.44 2.85 2.53
CA ALA A 250 12.14 3.48 2.56
C ALA A 250 11.04 2.58 3.17
N ILE A 251 11.08 1.27 2.91
CA ILE A 251 10.10 0.36 3.52
C ILE A 251 10.27 0.29 5.04
N ASP A 252 11.51 0.20 5.54
CA ASP A 252 11.78 0.14 6.98
C ASP A 252 11.38 1.46 7.65
N GLN A 253 11.66 2.60 7.00
CA GLN A 253 11.26 3.92 7.50
C GLN A 253 9.73 4.03 7.59
N ALA A 254 9.00 3.64 6.54
CA ALA A 254 7.54 3.71 6.53
C ALA A 254 6.93 2.79 7.60
N GLN A 255 7.46 1.58 7.78
CA GLN A 255 7.03 0.66 8.84
C GLN A 255 7.34 1.21 10.24
N HIS A 256 8.50 1.82 10.43
CA HIS A 256 8.87 2.47 11.69
C HIS A 256 7.94 3.64 12.01
N LEU A 257 7.65 4.50 11.03
CA LEU A 257 6.67 5.58 11.17
C LEU A 257 5.28 5.05 11.53
N LEU A 258 4.81 4.01 10.83
CA LEU A 258 3.52 3.36 11.12
C LEU A 258 3.44 2.89 12.57
N LYS A 259 4.47 2.20 13.05
CA LYS A 259 4.54 1.72 14.42
C LYS A 259 4.54 2.86 15.44
N ILE A 260 5.30 3.92 15.19
CA ILE A 260 5.33 5.12 16.03
C ILE A 260 3.94 5.76 16.10
N TYR A 261 3.34 6.06 14.95
CA TYR A 261 2.03 6.72 14.90
C TYR A 261 0.92 5.86 15.51
N ALA A 262 1.01 4.54 15.40
CA ALA A 262 0.05 3.62 15.98
C ALA A 262 0.14 3.55 17.52
N THR A 263 1.36 3.57 18.08
CA THR A 263 1.61 3.23 19.50
C THR A 263 1.94 4.43 20.40
N ASN A 264 2.44 5.53 19.85
CA ASN A 264 2.85 6.70 20.63
C ASN A 264 1.79 7.80 20.63
N SER A 265 1.03 7.88 21.72
CA SER A 265 -0.05 8.86 21.91
C SER A 265 0.40 10.32 21.98
N LEU A 266 1.69 10.58 22.21
CA LEU A 266 2.26 11.94 22.21
C LEU A 266 2.51 12.46 20.79
N ILE A 267 2.74 11.55 19.83
CA ILE A 267 3.04 11.89 18.43
C ILE A 267 1.76 11.93 17.60
N HIS A 268 0.81 11.02 17.86
CA HIS A 268 -0.45 10.98 17.15
C HIS A 268 -1.59 10.52 18.04
N SER A 269 -2.75 11.19 17.90
CA SER A 269 -3.91 10.96 18.74
C SER A 269 -4.33 9.47 18.67
N PRO A 270 -4.58 8.82 19.82
CA PRO A 270 -5.14 7.48 19.85
C PRO A 270 -6.49 7.37 19.13
N MET A 271 -7.25 8.47 19.03
CA MET A 271 -8.55 8.53 18.39
C MET A 271 -8.49 8.86 16.89
N ALA A 272 -7.38 9.43 16.41
CA ALA A 272 -7.22 9.74 14.99
C ALA A 272 -6.91 8.47 14.19
N SER A 273 -7.46 8.37 12.98
CA SER A 273 -7.24 7.24 12.08
C SER A 273 -5.84 7.22 11.48
N ILE A 274 -5.39 6.03 11.07
CA ILE A 274 -4.11 5.84 10.39
C ILE A 274 -4.38 4.99 9.16
N SER A 275 -3.70 5.21 8.04
CA SER A 275 -3.72 4.28 6.92
C SER A 275 -2.33 3.79 6.53
N TRP A 276 -2.30 2.54 6.09
CA TRP A 276 -1.22 1.95 5.33
C TRP A 276 -1.62 1.97 3.85
N GLY A 277 -1.41 3.13 3.20
CA GLY A 277 -1.90 3.49 1.87
C GLY A 277 -1.15 2.88 0.68
N ASN A 278 -0.31 1.88 0.93
CA ASN A 278 0.55 1.28 -0.08
C ASN A 278 -0.22 0.44 -1.12
N THR A 279 0.47 0.06 -2.19
CA THR A 279 -0.05 -0.90 -3.17
C THR A 279 0.07 -2.31 -2.61
N ASN A 280 -0.83 -2.64 -1.70
CA ASN A 280 -0.89 -3.97 -1.11
C ASN A 280 -1.67 -4.91 -2.03
N THR A 281 -0.96 -5.87 -2.60
CA THR A 281 -1.44 -6.92 -3.52
C THR A 281 -1.19 -8.33 -3.01
N ARG A 282 -0.38 -8.48 -1.94
CA ARG A 282 -0.11 -9.76 -1.29
C ARG A 282 -0.24 -9.64 0.24
N PRO A 283 -0.56 -10.73 0.95
CA PRO A 283 -0.75 -10.69 2.41
C PRO A 283 0.43 -10.15 3.22
N ARG A 284 1.66 -10.49 2.80
CA ARG A 284 2.90 -10.02 3.45
C ARG A 284 3.07 -8.49 3.42
N GLU A 285 2.48 -7.81 2.44
CA GLU A 285 2.71 -6.37 2.21
C GLU A 285 1.95 -5.48 3.22
N PHE A 286 0.88 -6.03 3.80
CA PHE A 286 0.14 -5.36 4.87
C PHE A 286 0.34 -6.00 6.26
N GLN A 287 1.31 -6.92 6.39
CA GLN A 287 1.61 -7.58 7.66
C GLN A 287 2.07 -6.59 8.74
N ALA A 288 2.90 -5.61 8.36
CA ALA A 288 3.38 -4.56 9.27
C ALA A 288 2.23 -3.69 9.81
N ALA A 289 1.20 -3.45 9.00
CA ALA A 289 0.00 -2.73 9.41
C ALA A 289 -0.81 -3.50 10.45
N LEU A 290 -0.95 -4.81 10.27
CA LEU A 290 -1.62 -5.68 11.24
C LEU A 290 -0.80 -5.84 12.53
N GLU A 291 0.53 -5.87 12.43
CA GLU A 291 1.41 -5.87 13.60
C GLU A 291 1.23 -4.58 14.42
N ALA A 292 1.28 -3.42 13.75
CA ALA A 292 1.07 -2.12 14.38
C ALA A 292 -0.33 -2.00 15.00
N ALA A 293 -1.37 -2.49 14.31
CA ALA A 293 -2.73 -2.55 14.83
C ALA A 293 -2.84 -3.45 16.07
N SER A 294 -2.20 -4.62 16.05
CA SER A 294 -2.22 -5.56 17.17
C SER A 294 -1.51 -4.98 18.41
N LEU A 295 -0.34 -4.35 18.22
CA LEU A 295 0.39 -3.68 19.29
C LEU A 295 -0.36 -2.50 19.88
N SER A 296 -1.05 -1.73 19.02
CA SER A 296 -1.78 -0.53 19.43
C SER A 296 -3.22 -0.82 19.87
N GLY A 297 -3.76 -2.02 19.64
CA GLY A 297 -5.18 -2.34 19.86
C GLY A 297 -6.14 -1.49 19.02
N ARG A 298 -5.70 -0.98 17.86
CA ARG A 298 -6.55 -0.22 16.93
C ARG A 298 -7.43 -1.20 16.13
N PRO A 299 -8.71 -0.88 15.90
CA PRO A 299 -9.53 -1.67 14.99
C PRO A 299 -9.00 -1.54 13.55
N VAL A 300 -9.14 -2.59 12.75
CA VAL A 300 -8.64 -2.66 11.37
C VAL A 300 -9.81 -2.69 10.39
N GLU A 301 -9.66 -1.98 9.27
CA GLU A 301 -10.57 -2.08 8.15
C GLU A 301 -9.81 -2.09 6.82
N PHE A 302 -10.11 -3.07 5.95
CA PHE A 302 -9.52 -3.11 4.62
C PHE A 302 -10.35 -2.28 3.63
N ILE A 303 -9.67 -1.59 2.73
CA ILE A 303 -10.27 -0.86 1.61
C ILE A 303 -9.78 -1.55 0.34
N ALA A 304 -10.57 -2.50 -0.17
CA ALA A 304 -10.15 -3.41 -1.23
C ALA A 304 -10.74 -3.07 -2.60
N PHE A 305 -9.93 -3.22 -3.65
CA PHE A 305 -10.31 -3.14 -5.07
C PHE A 305 -11.28 -4.24 -5.46
N GLY A 306 -12.48 -3.87 -5.89
CA GLY A 306 -13.56 -4.84 -6.11
C GLY A 306 -14.15 -5.39 -4.80
N GLY A 307 -13.95 -4.68 -3.68
CA GLY A 307 -14.40 -5.11 -2.36
C GLY A 307 -15.92 -5.18 -2.25
N MET A 308 -16.66 -4.34 -2.98
CA MET A 308 -18.12 -4.36 -2.98
C MET A 308 -18.65 -5.64 -3.66
N GLU A 309 -18.10 -5.96 -4.83
CA GLU A 309 -18.40 -7.18 -5.58
C GLU A 309 -18.08 -8.43 -4.76
N ALA A 310 -16.93 -8.42 -4.05
CA ALA A 310 -16.57 -9.47 -3.10
C ALA A 310 -17.57 -9.61 -1.95
N CYS A 311 -18.00 -8.49 -1.35
CA CYS A 311 -19.01 -8.49 -0.30
C CYS A 311 -20.37 -9.01 -0.81
N ASN A 312 -20.78 -8.62 -2.01
CA ASN A 312 -22.02 -9.09 -2.62
C ASN A 312 -21.99 -10.61 -2.86
N MET A 313 -20.87 -11.16 -3.36
CA MET A 313 -20.72 -12.60 -3.54
C MET A 313 -20.84 -13.37 -2.21
N ILE A 314 -20.22 -12.86 -1.14
CA ILE A 314 -20.33 -13.46 0.20
C ILE A 314 -21.78 -13.41 0.69
N ARG A 315 -22.41 -12.23 0.60
CA ARG A 315 -23.80 -12.01 1.04
C ARG A 315 -24.77 -12.91 0.31
N ASP A 316 -24.71 -12.96 -1.01
CA ASP A 316 -25.59 -13.78 -1.84
C ASP A 316 -25.49 -15.25 -1.48
N HIS A 317 -24.28 -15.73 -1.17
CA HIS A 317 -24.08 -17.11 -0.77
C HIS A 317 -24.72 -17.40 0.60
N VAL A 318 -24.53 -16.51 1.57
CA VAL A 318 -25.11 -16.63 2.91
C VAL A 318 -26.63 -16.61 2.83
N SER A 319 -27.23 -15.63 2.13
CA SER A 319 -28.69 -15.52 1.95
C SER A 319 -29.30 -16.75 1.27
N ARG A 320 -28.68 -17.26 0.18
CA ARG A 320 -29.14 -18.48 -0.50
C ARG A 320 -29.07 -19.71 0.42
N ARG A 321 -28.06 -19.79 1.29
CA ARG A 321 -27.89 -20.90 2.24
C ARG A 321 -28.94 -20.85 3.35
N GLU A 322 -29.20 -19.67 3.91
CA GLU A 322 -30.23 -19.49 4.94
C GLU A 322 -31.64 -19.75 4.42
N TYR A 323 -31.94 -19.27 3.20
CA TYR A 323 -33.19 -19.57 2.49
C TYR A 323 -33.41 -21.09 2.38
N ARG A 324 -32.39 -21.83 1.91
CA ARG A 324 -32.45 -23.31 1.80
C ARG A 324 -32.62 -23.99 3.16
N LYS A 325 -32.07 -23.44 4.25
CA LYS A 325 -32.18 -24.00 5.61
C LYS A 325 -33.54 -23.74 6.26
N ARG A 326 -34.21 -22.61 5.95
CA ARG A 326 -35.43 -22.18 6.66
C ARG A 326 -36.74 -22.43 5.91
N HIS A 327 -36.82 -22.29 4.58
CA HIS A 327 -38.08 -22.44 3.85
C HIS A 327 -37.89 -22.78 2.37
N GLY A 328 -38.55 -23.84 1.89
CA GLY A 328 -38.86 -24.00 0.47
C GLY A 328 -39.87 -22.94 0.01
N ASN A 329 -39.39 -21.73 -0.27
CA ASN A 329 -40.13 -20.56 -0.74
C ASN A 329 -40.77 -19.65 0.32
N LYS A 330 -39.93 -18.92 1.05
CA LYS A 330 -40.33 -17.60 1.57
C LYS A 330 -39.21 -16.60 1.34
N GLU A 331 -39.45 -15.61 0.47
CA GLU A 331 -38.54 -14.49 0.25
C GLU A 331 -38.29 -13.78 1.57
N ILE A 332 -37.01 -13.69 1.94
CA ILE A 332 -36.56 -12.78 2.98
C ILE A 332 -36.49 -11.42 2.30
N SER A 333 -37.20 -10.41 2.83
CA SER A 333 -36.95 -9.04 2.40
C SER A 333 -35.51 -8.72 2.81
N VAL A 334 -34.68 -8.50 1.79
CA VAL A 334 -33.32 -7.98 1.97
C VAL A 334 -33.50 -6.51 2.31
N ASP A 335 -33.97 -6.24 3.53
CA ASP A 335 -34.15 -4.87 4.01
C ASP A 335 -32.77 -4.19 4.01
N ASP A 336 -32.65 -3.09 3.26
CA ASP A 336 -31.88 -1.84 3.42
C ASP A 336 -30.73 -1.71 4.45
N TYR A 337 -30.01 -2.77 4.81
CA TYR A 337 -29.00 -2.72 5.86
C TYR A 337 -27.64 -2.19 5.35
N ASN A 338 -27.32 -0.95 5.72
CA ASN A 338 -25.98 -0.34 5.79
C ASN A 338 -25.09 -0.36 4.52
N ASP A 339 -25.64 -0.73 3.37
CA ASP A 339 -24.86 -0.94 2.15
C ASP A 339 -24.26 0.36 1.60
N GLU A 340 -24.93 1.50 1.84
CA GLU A 340 -24.38 2.81 1.51
C GLU A 340 -23.10 3.14 2.30
N ILE A 341 -23.02 2.78 3.59
CA ILE A 341 -21.90 3.16 4.45
C ILE A 341 -20.69 2.25 4.18
N HIS A 342 -20.92 0.95 3.99
CA HIS A 342 -19.85 0.00 3.69
C HIS A 342 -19.42 0.03 2.23
N GLY A 343 -20.31 0.35 1.30
CA GLY A 343 -19.95 0.63 -0.10
C GLY A 343 -19.07 1.85 -0.26
N LYS A 344 -19.22 2.85 0.61
CA LYS A 344 -18.30 4.00 0.69
C LYS A 344 -16.89 3.66 1.17
N ARG A 345 -16.62 2.42 1.61
CA ARG A 345 -15.30 1.95 2.11
C ARG A 345 -14.68 0.82 1.28
N CYS A 346 -15.18 0.62 0.05
CA CYS A 346 -14.59 -0.28 -0.93
C CYS A 346 -14.10 0.51 -2.16
N LEU A 347 -13.08 0.00 -2.84
CA LEU A 347 -12.63 0.58 -4.10
C LEU A 347 -13.42 -0.07 -5.24
N PRO A 348 -13.84 0.71 -6.26
CA PRO A 348 -14.59 0.18 -7.38
C PRO A 348 -13.72 -0.79 -8.19
N LYS A 349 -14.31 -1.89 -8.65
CA LYS A 349 -13.68 -2.72 -9.69
C LYS A 349 -13.79 -1.99 -11.02
N VAL A 350 -12.66 -1.75 -11.67
CA VAL A 350 -12.58 -1.16 -13.01
C VAL A 350 -11.71 -2.01 -13.92
N ASP A 351 -11.87 -1.85 -15.23
CA ASP A 351 -11.03 -2.55 -16.20
C ASP A 351 -9.60 -2.00 -16.25
N ARG A 352 -8.69 -2.79 -16.84
CA ARG A 352 -7.28 -2.45 -16.98
C ARG A 352 -7.05 -1.16 -17.75
N ARG A 353 -7.80 -0.96 -18.84
CA ARG A 353 -7.75 0.26 -19.65
C ARG A 353 -8.06 1.50 -18.82
N THR A 354 -9.08 1.46 -17.95
CA THR A 354 -9.41 2.57 -17.05
C THR A 354 -8.26 2.88 -16.09
N LEU A 355 -7.58 1.86 -15.55
CA LEU A 355 -6.40 2.07 -14.70
C LEU A 355 -5.25 2.75 -15.47
N TYR A 356 -5.04 2.38 -16.74
CA TYR A 356 -4.04 3.04 -17.59
C TYR A 356 -4.40 4.49 -17.92
N VAL A 357 -5.67 4.78 -18.24
CA VAL A 357 -6.13 6.16 -18.44
C VAL A 357 -5.85 7.00 -17.20
N ARG A 358 -6.22 6.51 -16.01
CA ARG A 358 -5.94 7.19 -14.73
C ARG A 358 -4.45 7.34 -14.46
N ASN A 359 -3.64 6.35 -14.84
CA ASN A 359 -2.17 6.42 -14.71
C ASN A 359 -1.59 7.53 -15.58
N LEU A 360 -2.05 7.66 -16.82
CA LEU A 360 -1.59 8.70 -17.74
C LEU A 360 -2.06 10.10 -17.31
N GLN A 361 -3.30 10.24 -16.84
CA GLN A 361 -3.78 11.50 -16.25
C GLN A 361 -2.93 11.89 -15.04
N ARG A 362 -2.73 10.97 -14.09
CA ARG A 362 -1.86 11.22 -12.94
C ARG A 362 -0.42 11.55 -13.36
N PHE A 363 0.08 10.89 -14.39
CA PHE A 363 1.42 11.15 -14.90
C PHE A 363 1.56 12.58 -15.44
N LEU A 364 0.58 13.06 -16.21
CA LEU A 364 0.57 14.43 -16.69
C LEU A 364 0.50 15.46 -15.55
N GLU A 365 -0.27 15.16 -14.50
CA GLU A 365 -0.43 16.04 -13.35
C GLU A 365 0.78 16.05 -12.40
N THR A 366 1.43 14.90 -12.20
CA THR A 366 2.40 14.70 -11.10
C THR A 366 3.81 14.32 -11.55
N GLY A 367 4.01 13.99 -12.82
CA GLY A 367 5.26 13.41 -13.31
C GLY A 367 5.50 11.95 -12.89
N ARG A 368 4.61 11.34 -12.09
CA ARG A 368 4.74 9.93 -11.62
C ARG A 368 4.10 8.95 -12.60
N TYR A 369 4.92 8.35 -13.45
CA TYR A 369 4.51 7.25 -14.31
C TYR A 369 4.69 5.90 -13.61
N ILE A 370 3.74 4.99 -13.80
CA ILE A 370 3.85 3.60 -13.36
C ILE A 370 3.80 2.71 -14.59
N PRO A 371 4.76 1.79 -14.77
CA PRO A 371 4.75 0.86 -15.90
C PRO A 371 3.46 0.04 -15.98
N SER A 372 2.96 -0.16 -17.20
CA SER A 372 1.70 -0.87 -17.47
C SER A 372 1.73 -2.30 -16.91
N ILE A 373 2.87 -2.98 -17.05
CA ILE A 373 3.10 -4.33 -16.53
C ILE A 373 2.93 -4.38 -15.00
N ALA A 374 3.40 -3.35 -14.28
CA ALA A 374 3.29 -3.31 -12.82
C ALA A 374 1.82 -3.20 -12.37
N ILE A 375 1.00 -2.44 -13.11
CA ILE A 375 -0.45 -2.31 -12.85
C ILE A 375 -1.16 -3.64 -13.19
N ASN A 376 -0.85 -4.27 -14.32
CA ASN A 376 -1.46 -5.54 -14.74
C ASN A 376 -1.18 -6.64 -13.72
N ASP A 377 0.09 -6.81 -13.35
CA ASP A 377 0.52 -7.81 -12.37
C ASP A 377 -0.14 -7.55 -11.00
N ALA A 378 -0.21 -6.29 -10.57
CA ALA A 378 -0.89 -5.90 -9.34
C ALA A 378 -2.38 -6.25 -9.36
N MET A 379 -3.05 -6.02 -10.50
CA MET A 379 -4.46 -6.34 -10.68
C MET A 379 -4.71 -7.86 -10.55
N ILE A 380 -3.95 -8.68 -11.29
CA ILE A 380 -4.05 -10.15 -11.24
C ILE A 380 -3.85 -10.68 -9.82
N ARG A 381 -2.83 -10.17 -9.11
CA ARG A 381 -2.54 -10.59 -7.73
C ARG A 381 -3.67 -10.25 -6.76
N VAL A 382 -4.22 -9.04 -6.85
CA VAL A 382 -5.32 -8.60 -5.98
C VAL A 382 -6.58 -9.42 -6.26
N GLU A 383 -6.92 -9.65 -7.53
CA GLU A 383 -8.09 -10.47 -7.88
C GLU A 383 -7.96 -11.89 -7.35
N SER A 384 -6.79 -12.51 -7.50
CA SER A 384 -6.50 -13.84 -6.95
C SER A 384 -6.63 -13.87 -5.42
N MET A 385 -6.04 -12.88 -4.73
CA MET A 385 -6.12 -12.78 -3.27
C MET A 385 -7.56 -12.58 -2.77
N LEU A 386 -8.35 -11.74 -3.43
CA LEU A 386 -9.75 -11.53 -3.07
C LEU A 386 -10.62 -12.73 -3.37
N ALA A 387 -10.40 -13.41 -4.50
CA ALA A 387 -11.09 -14.65 -4.82
C ALA A 387 -10.82 -15.73 -3.75
N GLN A 388 -9.57 -15.84 -3.29
CA GLN A 388 -9.22 -16.73 -2.18
C GLN A 388 -9.93 -16.34 -0.88
N ALA A 389 -9.91 -15.06 -0.50
CA ALA A 389 -10.58 -14.57 0.71
C ALA A 389 -12.10 -14.81 0.67
N VAL A 390 -12.75 -14.54 -0.46
CA VAL A 390 -14.18 -14.80 -0.67
C VAL A 390 -14.49 -16.30 -0.58
N ALA A 391 -13.70 -17.15 -1.22
CA ALA A 391 -13.90 -18.59 -1.17
C ALA A 391 -13.81 -19.15 0.26
N GLU A 392 -12.87 -18.65 1.08
CA GLU A 392 -12.76 -19.04 2.48
C GLU A 392 -13.90 -18.48 3.35
N ALA A 393 -14.32 -17.23 3.11
CA ALA A 393 -15.44 -16.62 3.83
C ALA A 393 -16.74 -17.42 3.62
N ILE A 394 -16.96 -17.88 2.39
CA ILE A 394 -18.13 -18.67 1.99
C ILE A 394 -18.15 -20.08 2.63
N LYS A 395 -16.98 -20.71 2.83
CA LYS A 395 -16.90 -22.08 3.39
C LYS A 395 -17.39 -22.15 4.83
N LYS A 396 -17.14 -21.11 5.63
CA LYS A 396 -17.40 -21.15 7.07
C LYS A 396 -18.89 -21.15 7.39
N GLU A 397 -19.30 -22.07 8.27
CA GLU A 397 -20.58 -21.99 8.96
C GLU A 397 -20.43 -21.10 10.18
N TYR A 398 -21.02 -19.91 10.14
CA TYR A 398 -21.18 -19.08 11.32
C TYR A 398 -22.54 -19.40 11.96
N PRO A 399 -22.58 -19.92 13.21
CA PRO A 399 -23.85 -20.19 13.89
C PRO A 399 -24.56 -18.87 14.21
N VAL A 400 -25.78 -18.71 13.72
CA VAL A 400 -26.61 -17.50 13.93
C VAL A 400 -27.15 -17.49 15.36
N GLU A 401 -26.45 -16.84 16.28
CA GLU A 401 -26.95 -16.52 17.63
C GLU A 401 -27.39 -15.05 17.72
N LYS A 402 -28.19 -14.72 18.75
CA LYS A 402 -29.21 -13.65 18.74
C LYS A 402 -28.75 -12.28 19.27
N ASP A 403 -27.45 -11.95 19.26
CA ASP A 403 -26.96 -10.70 19.87
C ASP A 403 -26.51 -9.61 18.87
N ASP A 404 -26.77 -8.35 19.21
CA ASP A 404 -26.52 -7.19 18.33
C ASP A 404 -25.03 -6.91 18.03
N ILE A 405 -24.11 -7.30 18.92
CA ILE A 405 -22.65 -7.23 18.69
C ILE A 405 -22.18 -8.36 17.75
N GLU A 406 -22.93 -9.46 17.65
CA GLU A 406 -22.63 -10.56 16.74
C GLU A 406 -23.09 -10.27 15.31
N LYS A 407 -24.07 -9.37 15.11
CA LYS A 407 -24.55 -8.95 13.78
C LYS A 407 -23.43 -8.36 12.90
N GLU A 408 -22.43 -7.69 13.47
CA GLU A 408 -21.28 -7.16 12.70
C GLU A 408 -20.40 -8.29 12.14
N ARG A 409 -20.27 -9.43 12.84
CA ARG A 409 -19.56 -10.62 12.34
C ARG A 409 -20.24 -11.27 11.13
N PHE A 410 -21.55 -11.06 10.99
CA PHE A 410 -22.33 -11.54 9.85
C PHE A 410 -22.33 -10.60 8.66
N CYS A 411 -21.77 -9.39 8.80
CA CYS A 411 -21.61 -8.49 7.66
C CYS A 411 -20.57 -9.07 6.69
N ALA A 412 -20.91 -9.17 5.41
CA ALA A 412 -20.01 -9.64 4.36
C ALA A 412 -18.68 -8.87 4.33
N LYS A 413 -18.70 -7.57 4.67
CA LYS A 413 -17.50 -6.74 4.78
C LYS A 413 -16.56 -7.21 5.90
N PHE A 414 -17.11 -7.51 7.07
CA PHE A 414 -16.32 -8.05 8.18
C PHE A 414 -15.72 -9.41 7.80
N GLN A 415 -16.51 -10.28 7.15
CA GLN A 415 -16.02 -11.60 6.72
C GLN A 415 -14.89 -11.50 5.70
N LEU A 416 -14.99 -10.56 4.76
CA LEU A 416 -13.91 -10.27 3.81
C LEU A 416 -12.65 -9.77 4.54
N ASP A 417 -12.80 -8.77 5.41
CA ASP A 417 -11.68 -8.20 6.20
C ASP A 417 -11.02 -9.26 7.08
N PHE A 418 -11.82 -10.14 7.69
CA PHE A 418 -11.37 -11.25 8.50
C PHE A 418 -10.48 -12.20 7.70
N GLU A 419 -10.93 -12.64 6.52
CA GLU A 419 -10.14 -13.58 5.72
C GLU A 419 -8.88 -12.91 5.14
N LEU A 420 -8.93 -11.63 4.80
CA LEU A 420 -7.74 -10.86 4.41
C LEU A 420 -6.70 -10.79 5.54
N ALA A 421 -7.13 -10.51 6.78
CA ALA A 421 -6.24 -10.52 7.94
C ALA A 421 -5.65 -11.93 8.19
N LYS A 422 -6.47 -12.97 8.03
CA LYS A 422 -6.06 -14.37 8.19
C LYS A 422 -5.03 -14.81 7.16
N LEU A 423 -5.16 -14.38 5.91
CA LEU A 423 -4.14 -14.64 4.88
C LEU A 423 -2.77 -14.06 5.25
N ALA A 424 -2.73 -12.99 6.06
CA ALA A 424 -1.50 -12.39 6.58
C ALA A 424 -1.06 -12.96 7.95
N GLY A 425 -1.72 -14.01 8.45
CA GLY A 425 -1.39 -14.66 9.71
C GLY A 425 -2.01 -14.03 10.96
N TYR A 426 -3.03 -13.18 10.81
CA TYR A 426 -3.70 -12.52 11.93
C TYR A 426 -5.16 -12.97 12.08
N HIS A 427 -5.63 -13.05 13.31
CA HIS A 427 -7.03 -13.25 13.66
C HIS A 427 -7.70 -11.90 13.91
N MET A 428 -8.83 -11.63 13.26
CA MET A 428 -9.64 -10.44 13.51
C MET A 428 -10.78 -10.77 14.51
N ASN A 429 -10.81 -10.03 15.61
CA ASN A 429 -11.82 -10.13 16.66
C ASN A 429 -13.13 -9.43 16.25
N ALA A 430 -14.20 -9.61 17.02
CA ALA A 430 -15.52 -8.99 16.74
C ALA A 430 -15.48 -7.46 16.68
N ASP A 431 -14.66 -6.87 17.55
CA ASP A 431 -14.44 -5.42 17.65
C ASP A 431 -13.46 -4.89 16.58
N ARG A 432 -13.17 -5.69 15.55
CA ARG A 432 -12.21 -5.42 14.46
C ARG A 432 -10.75 -5.27 14.91
N THR A 433 -10.42 -5.48 16.17
CA THR A 433 -9.02 -5.56 16.60
C THR A 433 -8.38 -6.85 16.08
N VAL A 434 -7.06 -6.89 15.96
CA VAL A 434 -6.34 -8.04 15.41
C VAL A 434 -5.32 -8.60 16.40
N SER A 435 -5.13 -9.91 16.36
CA SER A 435 -4.14 -10.64 17.15
C SER A 435 -3.37 -11.63 16.26
N PRO A 436 -2.06 -11.87 16.51
CA PRO A 436 -1.32 -12.86 15.75
C PRO A 436 -1.97 -14.24 15.92
N THR A 437 -2.19 -14.95 14.81
CA THR A 437 -2.68 -16.32 14.88
C THR A 437 -1.58 -17.14 15.53
N LYS A 438 -1.85 -17.74 16.70
CA LYS A 438 -0.93 -18.71 17.30
C LYS A 438 -0.71 -19.81 16.26
N GLN A 439 0.49 -19.90 15.69
CA GLN A 439 0.87 -21.10 14.98
C GLN A 439 0.80 -22.22 16.01
N CYS A 440 -0.24 -23.07 15.93
CA CYS A 440 -0.14 -24.40 16.53
C CYS A 440 1.09 -25.02 15.87
N ASN A 441 2.13 -25.28 16.68
CA ASN A 441 3.32 -26.00 16.27
C ASN A 441 2.91 -27.41 15.82
N GLU A 442 2.44 -27.55 14.58
CA GLU A 442 2.56 -28.80 13.86
C GLU A 442 4.03 -28.90 13.46
N SER A 443 4.72 -29.73 14.23
CA SER A 443 6.10 -30.15 14.06
C SER A 443 6.43 -30.52 12.61
N SER A 444 6.97 -29.56 11.85
CA SER A 444 7.80 -29.82 10.69
C SER A 444 9.26 -30.02 11.15
N PRO A 445 9.89 -31.19 10.92
CA PRO A 445 11.17 -31.55 11.55
C PRO A 445 12.42 -30.89 10.94
N ASN A 446 12.31 -29.84 10.10
CA ASN A 446 13.46 -29.39 9.28
C ASN A 446 14.07 -28.02 9.58
N ASN A 447 13.64 -27.28 10.62
CA ASN A 447 14.23 -25.96 10.93
C ASN A 447 14.95 -25.87 12.28
N LYS A 448 15.78 -26.87 12.60
CA LYS A 448 16.83 -26.75 13.64
C LYS A 448 18.21 -26.87 13.01
N ARG A 449 18.62 -25.90 12.18
CA ARG A 449 20.03 -25.81 11.75
C ARG A 449 20.53 -24.46 11.25
N TYR A 450 20.04 -23.33 11.76
CA TYR A 450 20.64 -22.02 11.43
C TYR A 450 20.73 -21.01 12.57
N GLN A 451 20.70 -21.47 13.83
CA GLN A 451 21.03 -20.61 14.98
C GLN A 451 21.92 -21.37 15.97
N SER A 452 23.22 -21.44 15.66
CA SER A 452 24.32 -21.54 16.64
C SER A 452 25.65 -21.65 15.90
N ARG A 453 26.30 -20.50 15.65
CA ARG A 453 27.76 -20.33 15.63
C ARG A 453 28.11 -18.91 15.19
N ARG A 454 27.97 -17.96 16.11
CA ARG A 454 28.76 -16.73 16.12
C ARG A 454 28.95 -16.29 17.57
N GLN A 455 29.91 -16.91 18.23
CA GLN A 455 30.76 -16.31 19.24
C GLN A 455 31.92 -17.28 19.53
N ASP A 456 33.09 -16.69 19.75
CA ASP A 456 34.36 -17.27 20.20
C ASP A 456 35.22 -17.97 19.13
N ASP A 457 36.15 -17.23 18.53
CA ASP A 457 37.53 -17.24 19.03
C ASP A 457 38.46 -16.25 18.30
N GLN A 458 39.32 -15.62 19.09
CA GLN A 458 40.34 -14.65 18.70
C GLN A 458 41.66 -15.33 18.29
N ASN A 459 42.30 -14.75 17.27
CA ASN A 459 43.76 -14.68 17.04
C ASN A 459 44.54 -15.89 16.45
N PRO A 460 45.77 -15.69 15.88
CA PRO A 460 46.13 -16.14 14.54
C PRO A 460 47.36 -17.09 14.55
N GLN A 461 47.87 -17.41 13.34
CA GLN A 461 49.07 -18.20 13.03
C GLN A 461 48.86 -19.71 12.85
N ARG A 462 48.88 -20.17 11.59
CA ARG A 462 49.97 -21.03 11.08
C ARG A 462 49.76 -21.40 9.61
N ALA A 463 50.89 -21.36 8.91
CA ALA A 463 51.07 -21.72 7.51
C ALA A 463 50.78 -23.20 7.22
N GLY A 464 50.44 -23.51 5.96
CA GLY A 464 50.38 -24.88 5.48
C GLY A 464 49.95 -24.98 4.02
N ARG A 465 50.93 -24.94 3.10
CA ARG A 465 50.84 -25.27 1.67
C ARG A 465 49.98 -26.50 1.39
N TYR A 466 49.17 -26.46 0.32
CA TYR A 466 49.15 -27.54 -0.68
C TYR A 466 48.78 -27.00 -2.06
N GLN A 467 49.71 -27.19 -3.00
CA GLN A 467 49.57 -26.96 -4.43
C GLN A 467 48.75 -28.09 -5.07
N GLY A 468 47.98 -27.79 -6.11
CA GLY A 468 47.24 -28.85 -6.81
C GLY A 468 46.47 -28.46 -8.08
N LYS A 469 47.18 -27.93 -9.08
CA LYS A 469 46.95 -28.08 -10.53
C LYS A 469 45.69 -27.50 -11.20
N ARG A 470 46.00 -26.53 -12.08
CA ARG A 470 45.31 -26.10 -13.31
C ARG A 470 44.82 -27.27 -14.18
N SER A 471 43.67 -27.07 -14.82
CA SER A 471 43.56 -27.24 -16.28
C SER A 471 42.63 -26.17 -16.86
N TYR A 472 43.10 -25.53 -17.93
CA TYR A 472 42.45 -24.51 -18.75
C TYR A 472 41.86 -25.18 -19.99
N TYR A 473 40.66 -24.72 -20.41
CA TYR A 473 40.04 -24.66 -21.75
C TYR A 473 38.54 -24.56 -21.47
N GLY A 474 37.73 -23.62 -21.95
CA GLY A 474 37.86 -22.54 -22.91
C GLY A 474 36.46 -22.24 -23.44
N GLY A 475 36.06 -20.96 -23.46
CA GLY A 475 35.02 -20.42 -24.34
C GLY A 475 33.55 -20.66 -23.98
N GLY A 476 32.73 -19.61 -24.04
CA GLY A 476 31.28 -19.75 -24.19
C GLY A 476 30.44 -18.71 -23.47
N ASN A 477 30.33 -17.54 -24.08
CA ASN A 477 29.37 -16.49 -23.78
C ASN A 477 27.92 -17.04 -23.80
N VAL A 478 27.15 -16.97 -22.71
CA VAL A 478 25.68 -16.95 -22.74
C VAL A 478 25.16 -16.10 -21.58
N GLY A 479 24.37 -15.10 -21.93
CA GLY A 479 23.87 -14.05 -21.07
C GLY A 479 23.05 -14.52 -19.87
N SER A 480 23.29 -13.83 -18.77
CA SER A 480 22.55 -13.89 -17.52
C SER A 480 21.10 -13.45 -17.77
N ARG A 481 20.19 -14.41 -17.94
CA ARG A 481 18.75 -14.21 -17.73
C ARG A 481 18.52 -13.94 -16.23
N LEU A 482 18.63 -12.67 -15.84
CA LEU A 482 18.01 -12.18 -14.61
C LEU A 482 16.52 -12.03 -14.91
N LEU A 483 15.77 -13.07 -14.55
CA LEU A 483 14.32 -13.02 -14.43
C LEU A 483 13.95 -11.89 -13.47
N MET A 484 13.48 -10.77 -14.02
CA MET A 484 12.67 -9.80 -13.31
C MET A 484 11.33 -10.45 -12.95
N SER A 485 11.33 -11.14 -11.81
CA SER A 485 10.11 -11.42 -11.05
C SER A 485 9.97 -10.30 -10.05
N MET A 486 9.15 -9.31 -10.37
CA MET A 486 8.75 -8.31 -9.38
C MET A 486 7.79 -8.94 -8.36
N CYS A 487 7.94 -8.44 -7.14
CA CYS A 487 7.42 -8.96 -5.89
C CYS A 487 5.90 -9.00 -5.76
#